data_AF-A0A923DIG6-F1
#
_entry.id   AF-A0A923DIG6-F1
#
_cell.length_a   1.000
_cell.length_b   1.000
_cell.length_c   1.000
_cell.angle_alpha   90.00
_cell.angle_beta   90.00
_cell.angle_gamma   90.00
#
_symmetry.space_group_name_H-M   'P 1'
#
loop_
_entity.id
_entity.type
_entity.pdbx_description
1 polymer ?
#
loop_
_entity_poly.entity_id
_entity_poly.type
_entity_poly.pdbx_seq_one_letter_code
_entity_poly.pdbx_strand_id
1 'polypeptide(L)'
;MIDFDGYKLNKKRKIAVDAIANLHFGQLRKKHILDSRNNSKNGLTIAVWDALEQADLVKKRAGNNFSQTLTAYRASKRLKRLFEQFDPNKPLLDYNLHRNTERKKPTRHACVVIQTGKRDILTGKKRPRHEQKKPLAFNYPSGVMNNLRQVEDRIESFNHNQRQHSYETQINPCVKMVHSEQLGRYVMLHSWSILSFQSFSKQERKRIIIDGEPTQELDFSGYFLRQYYHFRGIDPTRDDLYQPEKIIRCYPNFKKKYKKLIRDFVKKATILCLNTNSPSKAAFAIKNEFLRPTEKELTRKETCAETRNKIIQKRIRSKILYDIENASLQEIINRITTLHKPIEDDFFKPELYALTMSLSAGVLLDILDEFTKREKPVLPIHDSIIVKVSDSDFARLIMIEKYAKFHRGFNPVIKP
;
A
#
# COMPACT_ATOMS: atom_id res chain seq x y z
N MET A 1 -0.74 4.49 32.00
CA MET A 1 -0.69 5.52 33.06
C MET A 1 -1.94 6.42 33.11
N ILE A 2 -2.97 6.20 32.29
CA ILE A 2 -4.34 6.68 32.56
C ILE A 2 -5.15 5.42 32.80
N ASP A 3 -5.70 5.27 33.99
CA ASP A 3 -6.62 4.18 34.26
C ASP A 3 -8.03 4.61 33.87
N PHE A 4 -8.71 3.77 33.11
CA PHE A 4 -10.10 4.00 32.75
C PHE A 4 -10.91 2.89 33.39
N ASP A 5 -11.89 3.27 34.18
CA ASP A 5 -12.82 2.40 34.87
C ASP A 5 -14.13 2.22 34.08
N GLY A 6 -14.95 1.24 34.46
CA GLY A 6 -16.27 1.01 33.90
C GLY A 6 -16.31 0.48 32.45
N TYR A 7 -17.37 0.82 31.71
CA TYR A 7 -17.66 0.23 30.39
C TYR A 7 -17.03 1.01 29.21
N LYS A 8 -16.92 0.36 28.04
CA LYS A 8 -16.39 0.94 26.78
C LYS A 8 -14.93 1.45 26.85
N LEU A 9 -14.07 0.75 27.60
CA LEU A 9 -12.65 1.09 27.80
C LEU A 9 -11.88 1.40 26.51
N ASN A 10 -12.04 0.59 25.45
CA ASN A 10 -11.38 0.83 24.16
C ASN A 10 -11.81 2.15 23.50
N LYS A 11 -13.08 2.53 23.67
CA LYS A 11 -13.60 3.81 23.13
C LYS A 11 -13.05 4.99 23.95
N LYS A 12 -13.00 4.86 25.28
CA LYS A 12 -12.37 5.86 26.18
C LYS A 12 -10.89 6.08 25.81
N ARG A 13 -10.12 5.00 25.64
CA ARG A 13 -8.71 5.05 25.20
C ARG A 13 -8.54 5.77 23.87
N LYS A 14 -9.38 5.49 22.88
CA LYS A 14 -9.32 6.16 21.57
C LYS A 14 -9.59 7.67 21.70
N ILE A 15 -10.64 8.05 22.42
CA ILE A 15 -10.97 9.47 22.66
C ILE A 15 -9.81 10.17 23.38
N ALA A 16 -9.17 9.50 24.33
CA ALA A 16 -8.03 10.04 25.06
C ALA A 16 -6.81 10.28 24.15
N VAL A 17 -6.48 9.35 23.26
CA VAL A 17 -5.42 9.51 22.25
C VAL A 17 -5.72 10.70 21.36
N ASP A 18 -6.95 10.79 20.82
CA ASP A 18 -7.36 11.89 19.95
C ASP A 18 -7.30 13.25 20.69
N ALA A 19 -7.73 13.29 21.96
CA ALA A 19 -7.66 14.48 22.81
C ALA A 19 -6.22 14.93 23.08
N ILE A 20 -5.35 14.00 23.47
CA ILE A 20 -3.92 14.27 23.73
C ILE A 20 -3.21 14.74 22.46
N ALA A 21 -3.44 14.08 21.33
CA ALA A 21 -2.86 14.47 20.04
C ALA A 21 -3.31 15.89 19.63
N ASN A 22 -4.61 16.18 19.75
CA ASN A 22 -5.12 17.51 19.46
C ASN A 22 -4.56 18.58 20.41
N LEU A 23 -4.29 18.26 21.68
CA LEU A 23 -3.69 19.20 22.61
C LEU A 23 -2.23 19.50 22.25
N HIS A 24 -1.49 18.49 21.80
CA HIS A 24 -0.14 18.66 21.28
C HIS A 24 -0.13 19.59 20.06
N PHE A 25 -0.93 19.27 19.04
CA PHE A 25 -1.02 20.08 17.82
C PHE A 25 -1.63 21.47 18.08
N GLY A 26 -2.55 21.58 19.03
CA GLY A 26 -3.16 22.84 19.46
C GLY A 26 -2.18 23.76 20.19
N GLN A 27 -1.26 23.21 20.98
CA GLN A 27 -0.22 23.98 21.68
C GLN A 27 0.75 24.68 20.73
N LEU A 28 1.11 24.04 19.61
CA LEU A 28 1.91 24.66 18.54
C LEU A 28 1.26 25.95 18.00
N ARG A 29 -0.06 26.11 18.21
CA ARG A 29 -0.85 27.26 17.75
C ARG A 29 -1.43 28.11 18.90
N LYS A 30 -0.98 27.88 20.15
CA LYS A 30 -1.55 28.49 21.38
C LYS A 30 -3.07 28.29 21.53
N LYS A 31 -3.64 27.23 20.95
CA LYS A 31 -5.08 26.93 20.98
C LYS A 31 -5.45 26.04 22.16
N HIS A 32 -6.67 26.22 22.67
CA HIS A 32 -7.31 25.34 23.65
C HIS A 32 -8.27 24.39 22.94
N ILE A 33 -8.55 23.23 23.54
CA ILE A 33 -9.63 22.35 23.07
C ILE A 33 -10.88 22.70 23.85
N LEU A 34 -11.94 23.03 23.11
CA LEU A 34 -13.26 23.28 23.67
C LEU A 34 -13.97 21.96 23.93
N ASP A 35 -14.59 21.85 25.09
CA ASP A 35 -15.46 20.73 25.44
C ASP A 35 -16.84 21.28 25.79
N SER A 36 -17.81 21.01 24.91
CA SER A 36 -19.21 21.30 25.20
C SER A 36 -19.71 20.26 26.19
N ARG A 37 -19.47 20.46 27.49
CA ARG A 37 -20.06 19.67 28.58
C ARG A 37 -21.61 19.68 28.57
N ASN A 38 -22.24 20.39 27.65
CA ASN A 38 -23.66 20.73 27.61
C ASN A 38 -24.53 19.79 26.77
N ASN A 39 -24.25 18.48 26.74
CA ASN A 39 -25.17 17.52 26.13
C ASN A 39 -25.24 16.25 26.97
N SER A 40 -26.45 15.92 27.45
CA SER A 40 -26.83 14.71 28.20
C SER A 40 -26.49 13.38 27.50
N LYS A 41 -25.86 13.41 26.32
CA LYS A 41 -25.48 12.27 25.47
C LYS A 41 -23.98 11.90 25.52
N ASN A 42 -23.12 12.64 26.24
CA ASN A 42 -21.64 12.53 26.13
C ASN A 42 -20.86 12.08 27.39
N GLY A 43 -21.45 11.26 28.27
CA GLY A 43 -20.78 10.80 29.50
C GLY A 43 -19.41 10.12 29.31
N LEU A 44 -19.16 9.49 28.15
CA LEU A 44 -17.84 8.90 27.84
C LEU A 44 -16.74 9.94 27.63
N THR A 45 -17.05 11.05 26.98
CA THR A 45 -16.07 12.12 26.70
C THR A 45 -15.72 12.85 27.99
N ILE A 46 -16.72 13.09 28.85
CA ILE A 46 -16.54 13.69 30.17
C ILE A 46 -15.61 12.81 31.02
N ALA A 47 -15.91 11.51 31.13
CA ALA A 47 -15.06 10.57 31.88
C ALA A 47 -13.61 10.51 31.36
N VAL A 48 -13.41 10.72 30.05
CA VAL A 48 -12.06 10.80 29.47
C VAL A 48 -11.34 12.06 29.90
N TRP A 49 -12.00 13.22 29.82
CA TRP A 49 -11.40 14.47 30.26
C TRP A 49 -11.10 14.49 31.75
N ASP A 50 -11.99 13.96 32.59
CA ASP A 50 -11.78 13.86 34.03
C ASP A 50 -10.58 12.94 34.35
N ALA A 51 -10.47 11.79 33.68
CA ALA A 51 -9.31 10.90 33.84
C ALA A 51 -7.99 11.55 33.34
N LEU A 52 -8.04 12.33 32.25
CA LEU A 52 -6.89 13.09 31.78
C LEU A 52 -6.47 14.20 32.75
N GLU A 53 -7.44 14.82 33.42
CA GLU A 53 -7.21 15.85 34.45
C GLU A 53 -6.62 15.22 35.72
N GLN A 54 -7.18 14.11 36.19
CA GLN A 54 -6.66 13.32 37.32
C GLN A 54 -5.24 12.82 37.08
N ALA A 55 -4.91 12.43 35.84
CA ALA A 55 -3.57 12.05 35.44
C ALA A 55 -2.60 13.24 35.31
N ASP A 56 -3.03 14.47 35.63
CA ASP A 56 -2.30 15.71 35.43
C ASP A 56 -1.77 15.88 33.99
N LEU A 57 -2.51 15.41 32.99
CA LEU A 57 -2.13 15.60 31.58
C LEU A 57 -2.75 16.87 31.01
N VAL A 58 -3.86 17.32 31.58
CA VAL A 58 -4.58 18.51 31.13
C VAL A 58 -4.90 19.43 32.31
N LYS A 59 -5.12 20.72 32.03
CA LYS A 59 -5.61 21.69 32.99
C LYS A 59 -6.88 22.33 32.44
N LYS A 60 -7.93 22.34 33.26
CA LYS A 60 -9.19 23.01 32.98
C LYS A 60 -9.02 24.53 32.92
N ARG A 61 -9.81 25.18 32.07
CA ARG A 61 -9.98 26.63 31.96
C ARG A 61 -11.44 26.96 31.72
N ALA A 62 -11.85 28.15 32.16
CA ALA A 62 -13.14 28.72 31.80
C ALA A 62 -13.22 28.85 30.27
N GLY A 63 -14.33 28.40 29.69
CA GLY A 63 -14.64 28.64 28.29
C GLY A 63 -15.01 30.10 28.04
N ASN A 64 -15.11 30.50 26.77
CA ASN A 64 -15.57 31.84 26.42
C ASN A 64 -17.10 31.85 26.31
N ASN A 65 -17.76 32.78 27.02
CA ASN A 65 -19.21 32.95 27.05
C ASN A 65 -19.85 33.10 25.66
N PHE A 66 -19.10 33.62 24.67
CA PHE A 66 -19.57 33.76 23.28
C PHE A 66 -19.78 32.42 22.53
N SER A 67 -19.16 31.33 22.99
CA SER A 67 -19.15 30.05 22.26
C SER A 67 -20.13 29.01 22.81
N GLN A 68 -20.93 29.35 23.83
CA GLN A 68 -21.78 28.41 24.59
C GLN A 68 -21.02 27.17 25.15
N THR A 69 -19.68 27.19 25.17
CA THR A 69 -18.87 26.11 25.75
C THR A 69 -18.45 26.48 27.17
N LEU A 70 -18.86 25.66 28.14
CA LEU A 70 -18.63 25.90 29.57
C LEU A 70 -17.20 25.58 30.02
N THR A 71 -16.43 24.80 29.26
CA THR A 71 -15.09 24.34 29.69
C THR A 71 -14.14 24.19 28.51
N ALA A 72 -12.91 24.66 28.68
CA ALA A 72 -11.80 24.44 27.77
C ALA A 72 -10.66 23.72 28.49
N TYR A 73 -9.87 22.94 27.75
CA TYR A 73 -8.68 22.28 28.28
C TYR A 73 -7.42 22.75 27.56
N ARG A 74 -6.33 22.85 28.33
CA ARG A 74 -4.97 23.01 27.83
C ARG A 74 -4.10 21.87 28.34
N ALA A 75 -3.07 21.51 27.60
CA ALA A 75 -2.11 20.52 28.08
C ALA A 75 -1.30 21.07 29.27
N SER A 76 -1.08 20.21 30.28
CA SER A 76 -0.39 20.54 31.53
C SER A 76 1.14 20.69 31.35
N LYS A 77 1.85 21.10 32.40
CA LYS A 77 3.33 21.08 32.40
C LYS A 77 3.88 19.64 32.25
N ARG A 78 3.23 18.65 32.89
CA ARG A 78 3.60 17.24 32.78
C ARG A 78 3.44 16.73 31.36
N LEU A 79 2.30 17.00 30.72
CA LEU A 79 2.08 16.59 29.33
C LEU A 79 3.05 17.30 28.37
N LYS A 80 3.38 18.57 28.62
CA LYS A 80 4.43 19.28 27.89
C LYS A 80 5.79 18.62 28.03
N ARG A 81 6.24 18.30 29.25
CA ARG A 81 7.50 17.58 29.49
C ARG A 81 7.54 16.22 28.83
N LEU A 82 6.42 15.48 28.87
CA LEU A 82 6.30 14.23 28.14
C LEU A 82 6.45 14.44 26.63
N PHE A 83 5.96 15.56 26.08
CA PHE A 83 6.16 15.94 24.68
C PHE A 83 7.53 16.54 24.37
N GLU A 84 8.24 17.09 25.34
CA GLU A 84 9.62 17.57 25.17
C GLU A 84 10.61 16.40 25.21
N GLN A 85 10.32 15.38 26.03
CA GLN A 85 11.05 14.11 26.08
C GLN A 85 10.69 13.18 24.91
N PHE A 86 9.47 13.31 24.41
CA PHE A 86 9.02 12.66 23.18
C PHE A 86 9.54 13.49 22.01
N ASP A 87 10.62 13.08 21.37
CA ASP A 87 11.03 13.70 20.12
C ASP A 87 9.89 13.50 19.10
N PRO A 88 9.12 14.55 18.73
CA PRO A 88 8.04 14.40 17.75
C PRO A 88 8.59 14.07 16.36
N ASN A 89 9.90 14.26 16.17
CA ASN A 89 10.63 13.83 14.98
C ASN A 89 11.18 12.42 15.15
N LYS A 90 11.06 11.74 16.29
CA LYS A 90 11.41 10.31 16.41
C LYS A 90 10.14 9.49 16.41
N PRO A 91 9.74 8.94 15.25
CA PRO A 91 8.54 8.12 15.18
C PRO A 91 8.70 6.89 16.09
N LEU A 92 7.73 6.65 16.98
CA LEU A 92 7.61 5.38 17.69
C LEU A 92 7.23 4.29 16.68
N LEU A 93 8.23 3.76 16.00
CA LEU A 93 8.07 2.63 15.09
C LEU A 93 8.24 1.35 15.89
N ASP A 94 7.14 0.61 16.03
CA ASP A 94 7.20 -0.78 16.43
C ASP A 94 7.67 -1.61 15.23
N TYR A 95 8.93 -2.04 15.30
CA TYR A 95 9.56 -2.90 14.30
C TYR A 95 9.38 -4.39 14.61
N ASN A 96 8.85 -4.74 15.78
CA ASN A 96 8.77 -6.12 16.24
C ASN A 96 7.45 -6.75 15.78
N LEU A 97 7.53 -7.47 14.67
CA LEU A 97 6.40 -8.23 14.17
C LEU A 97 6.21 -9.51 15.00
N HIS A 98 4.95 -9.85 15.25
CA HIS A 98 4.61 -11.14 15.85
C HIS A 98 4.71 -12.30 14.84
N ARG A 99 4.78 -13.53 15.34
CA ARG A 99 4.57 -14.76 14.57
C ARG A 99 3.11 -15.17 14.66
N ASN A 100 2.41 -15.23 13.53
CA ASN A 100 1.02 -15.69 13.53
C ASN A 100 0.92 -17.21 13.59
N THR A 101 1.96 -17.96 13.21
CA THR A 101 2.00 -19.43 13.33
C THR A 101 2.01 -19.93 14.78
N GLU A 102 2.34 -19.06 15.73
CA GLU A 102 2.43 -19.38 17.17
C GLU A 102 1.24 -18.83 17.97
N ARG A 103 0.28 -18.18 17.31
CA ARG A 103 -0.82 -17.47 17.97
C ARG A 103 -2.17 -18.12 17.74
N LYS A 104 -2.90 -18.32 18.83
CA LYS A 104 -4.33 -18.70 18.78
C LYS A 104 -5.19 -17.64 18.10
N LYS A 105 -4.85 -16.35 18.27
CA LYS A 105 -5.56 -15.20 17.68
C LYS A 105 -4.60 -14.39 16.82
N PRO A 106 -4.66 -14.54 15.48
CA PRO A 106 -3.81 -13.83 14.55
C PRO A 106 -4.00 -12.31 14.60
N THR A 107 -2.95 -11.59 14.23
CA THR A 107 -2.92 -10.12 14.19
C THR A 107 -2.43 -9.62 12.82
N ARG A 108 -2.74 -8.35 12.53
CA ARG A 108 -2.26 -7.65 11.33
C ARG A 108 -0.80 -7.21 11.44
N HIS A 109 -0.25 -7.18 12.64
CA HIS A 109 1.13 -6.78 12.91
C HIS A 109 1.96 -8.04 13.20
N ALA A 110 2.26 -8.78 12.12
CA ALA A 110 2.96 -10.06 12.16
C ALA A 110 3.79 -10.26 10.88
N CYS A 111 4.80 -11.14 10.93
CA CYS A 111 5.69 -11.45 9.81
C CYS A 111 4.93 -11.96 8.59
N VAL A 112 4.00 -12.88 8.81
CA VAL A 112 3.07 -13.39 7.79
C VAL A 112 1.63 -13.16 8.21
N VAL A 113 0.82 -12.60 7.32
CA VAL A 113 -0.59 -12.32 7.56
C VAL A 113 -1.44 -12.90 6.44
N ILE A 114 -2.32 -13.82 6.76
CA ILE A 114 -3.43 -14.20 5.88
C ILE A 114 -4.63 -13.36 6.30
N GLN A 115 -5.27 -12.66 5.37
CA GLN A 115 -6.38 -11.76 5.71
C GLN A 115 -7.56 -11.87 4.73
N THR A 116 -8.75 -11.54 5.19
CA THR A 116 -9.92 -11.39 4.31
C THR A 116 -9.66 -10.31 3.24
N GLY A 117 -10.13 -10.56 2.04
CA GLY A 117 -10.15 -9.65 0.91
C GLY A 117 -11.37 -8.73 0.91
N LYS A 118 -11.62 -8.11 -0.25
CA LYS A 118 -12.77 -7.20 -0.45
C LYS A 118 -14.06 -7.94 -0.79
N ARG A 119 -13.95 -9.16 -1.29
CA ARG A 119 -15.05 -10.02 -1.73
C ARG A 119 -14.83 -11.39 -1.14
N ASP A 120 -15.90 -12.00 -0.68
CA ASP A 120 -15.89 -13.37 -0.21
C ASP A 120 -15.58 -14.32 -1.36
N ILE A 121 -14.65 -15.26 -1.12
CA ILE A 121 -14.11 -16.14 -2.16
C ILE A 121 -15.13 -17.18 -2.65
N LEU A 122 -16.01 -17.65 -1.77
CA LEU A 122 -17.00 -18.69 -2.09
C LEU A 122 -18.20 -18.08 -2.82
N THR A 123 -18.67 -16.93 -2.35
CA THR A 123 -19.90 -16.30 -2.86
C THR A 123 -19.65 -15.20 -3.89
N GLY A 124 -18.42 -14.69 -4.00
CA GLY A 124 -18.07 -13.53 -4.84
C GLY A 124 -18.66 -12.20 -4.35
N LYS A 125 -19.47 -12.20 -3.29
CA LYS A 125 -20.15 -11.00 -2.77
C LYS A 125 -19.16 -10.07 -2.09
N LYS A 126 -19.40 -8.77 -2.19
CA LYS A 126 -18.55 -7.75 -1.55
C LYS A 126 -18.73 -7.81 -0.04
N ARG A 127 -17.64 -7.99 0.71
CA ARG A 127 -17.66 -7.98 2.17
C ARG A 127 -17.94 -6.56 2.71
N PRO A 128 -18.69 -6.41 3.82
CA PRO A 128 -18.77 -5.15 4.56
C PRO A 128 -17.38 -4.61 4.92
N ARG A 129 -17.20 -3.28 4.91
CA ARG A 129 -15.87 -2.65 5.14
C ARG A 129 -15.22 -3.07 6.46
N HIS A 130 -16.01 -3.31 7.50
CA HIS A 130 -15.50 -3.69 8.82
C HIS A 130 -14.99 -5.15 8.86
N GLU A 131 -15.37 -5.99 7.90
CA GLU A 131 -14.91 -7.38 7.76
C GLU A 131 -13.71 -7.52 6.83
N GLN A 132 -13.36 -6.49 6.05
CA GLN A 132 -12.26 -6.55 5.10
C GLN A 132 -10.89 -6.46 5.79
N LYS A 133 -9.89 -7.13 5.21
CA LYS A 133 -8.50 -7.17 5.69
C LYS A 133 -8.35 -7.76 7.10
N LYS A 134 -9.32 -8.51 7.60
CA LYS A 134 -9.26 -9.11 8.94
C LYS A 134 -8.34 -10.32 8.91
N PRO A 135 -7.39 -10.45 9.86
CA PRO A 135 -6.47 -11.57 9.86
C PRO A 135 -7.25 -12.88 10.09
N LEU A 136 -6.86 -13.93 9.39
CA LEU A 136 -7.47 -15.25 9.41
C LEU A 136 -6.60 -16.24 10.19
N ALA A 137 -7.24 -17.20 10.85
CA ALA A 137 -6.59 -18.28 11.59
C ALA A 137 -5.79 -19.20 10.67
N PHE A 138 -4.67 -19.72 11.18
CA PHE A 138 -3.79 -20.63 10.47
C PHE A 138 -4.22 -22.05 10.84
N ASN A 139 -5.15 -22.60 10.05
CA ASN A 139 -5.67 -23.95 10.23
C ASN A 139 -5.17 -24.81 9.06
N TYR A 140 -3.88 -25.14 9.07
CA TYR A 140 -3.22 -25.89 8.00
C TYR A 140 -2.51 -27.15 8.52
N PRO A 141 -2.29 -28.16 7.66
CA PRO A 141 -1.47 -29.33 8.01
C PRO A 141 -0.06 -28.94 8.48
N SER A 142 0.56 -29.79 9.30
CA SER A 142 1.88 -29.54 9.92
C SER A 142 2.96 -29.17 8.91
N GLY A 143 3.05 -29.85 7.77
CA GLY A 143 4.01 -29.51 6.71
C GLY A 143 3.83 -28.09 6.15
N VAL A 144 2.59 -27.66 5.97
CA VAL A 144 2.27 -26.28 5.52
C VAL A 144 2.60 -25.27 6.61
N MET A 145 2.33 -25.60 7.88
CA MET A 145 2.70 -24.76 9.02
C MET A 145 4.22 -24.60 9.15
N ASN A 146 5.00 -25.66 8.89
CA ASN A 146 6.46 -25.59 8.89
C ASN A 146 6.98 -24.65 7.78
N ASN A 147 6.41 -24.74 6.57
CA ASN A 147 6.76 -23.81 5.49
C ASN A 147 6.42 -22.36 5.86
N LEU A 148 5.29 -22.13 6.51
CA LEU A 148 4.90 -20.79 6.99
C LEU A 148 5.88 -20.24 8.03
N ARG A 149 6.34 -21.07 8.96
CA ARG A 149 7.36 -20.69 9.95
C ARG A 149 8.68 -20.32 9.27
N GLN A 150 9.12 -21.09 8.28
CA GLN A 150 10.31 -20.76 7.49
C GLN A 150 10.18 -19.41 6.77
N VAL A 151 8.99 -19.08 6.26
CA VAL A 151 8.74 -17.74 5.68
C VAL A 151 8.77 -16.65 6.76
N GLU A 152 8.21 -16.91 7.95
CA GLU A 152 8.34 -15.98 9.09
C GLU A 152 9.80 -15.77 9.50
N ASP A 153 10.62 -16.83 9.53
CA ASP A 153 12.07 -16.77 9.80
C ASP A 153 12.78 -15.88 8.77
N ARG A 154 12.50 -16.06 7.48
CA ARG A 154 13.08 -15.24 6.39
C ARG A 154 12.73 -13.76 6.53
N ILE A 155 11.45 -13.45 6.77
CA ILE A 155 10.97 -12.07 6.96
C ILE A 155 11.61 -11.44 8.19
N GLU A 156 11.71 -12.18 9.29
CA GLU A 156 12.32 -11.70 10.53
C GLU A 156 13.83 -11.46 10.37
N SER A 157 14.55 -12.37 9.72
CA SER A 157 15.97 -12.22 9.39
C SER A 157 16.21 -11.00 8.51
N PHE A 158 15.42 -10.82 7.43
CA PHE A 158 15.49 -9.64 6.59
C PHE A 158 15.24 -8.34 7.39
N ASN A 159 14.17 -8.30 8.19
CA ASN A 159 13.85 -7.13 9.00
C ASN A 159 14.92 -6.83 10.04
N HIS A 160 15.55 -7.86 10.61
CA HIS A 160 16.69 -7.70 11.51
C HIS A 160 17.87 -7.05 10.77
N ASN A 161 18.23 -7.56 9.60
CA ASN A 161 19.28 -6.99 8.77
C ASN A 161 19.02 -5.51 8.44
N GLN A 162 17.80 -5.16 7.98
CA GLN A 162 17.46 -3.77 7.67
C GLN A 162 17.66 -2.83 8.88
N ARG A 163 17.41 -3.29 10.11
CA ARG A 163 17.59 -2.46 11.32
C ARG A 163 19.05 -2.19 11.69
N GLN A 164 20.00 -2.90 11.10
CA GLN A 164 21.43 -2.64 11.29
C GLN A 164 21.94 -1.48 10.43
N HIS A 165 21.12 -1.01 9.49
CA HIS A 165 21.45 0.10 8.61
C HIS A 165 20.79 1.41 9.05
N SER A 166 21.42 2.51 8.71
CA SER A 166 20.93 3.86 8.92
C SER A 166 20.18 4.38 7.70
N TYR A 167 19.07 5.07 7.95
CA TYR A 167 18.24 5.69 6.91
C TYR A 167 18.03 7.15 7.27
N GLU A 168 18.62 8.07 6.50
CA GLU A 168 18.51 9.50 6.81
C GLU A 168 17.08 10.00 6.61
N THR A 169 16.38 9.44 5.63
CA THR A 169 14.94 9.64 5.53
C THR A 169 14.27 8.78 6.59
N GLN A 170 13.50 9.40 7.47
CA GLN A 170 12.76 8.67 8.51
C GLN A 170 11.73 7.74 7.87
N ILE A 171 12.11 6.47 7.72
CA ILE A 171 11.29 5.42 7.14
C ILE A 171 11.22 4.23 8.07
N ASN A 172 10.18 3.42 7.89
CA ASN A 172 10.16 2.06 8.39
C ASN A 172 10.70 1.12 7.31
N PRO A 173 11.94 0.59 7.42
CA PRO A 173 12.52 -0.26 6.38
C PRO A 173 11.99 -1.70 6.40
N CYS A 174 11.24 -2.07 7.44
CA CYS A 174 10.77 -3.43 7.62
C CYS A 174 9.53 -3.73 6.76
N VAL A 175 9.34 -5.02 6.47
CA VAL A 175 8.21 -5.54 5.69
C VAL A 175 7.56 -6.74 6.37
N LYS A 176 6.36 -7.06 5.91
CA LYS A 176 5.65 -8.31 6.21
C LYS A 176 5.08 -8.89 4.94
N MET A 177 4.88 -10.20 4.93
CA MET A 177 4.19 -10.89 3.85
C MET A 177 2.69 -10.94 4.12
N VAL A 178 1.88 -10.61 3.12
CA VAL A 178 0.42 -10.62 3.24
C VAL A 178 -0.19 -11.47 2.13
N HIS A 179 -1.05 -12.40 2.52
CA HIS A 179 -1.86 -13.24 1.64
C HIS A 179 -3.33 -12.78 1.71
N SER A 180 -4.03 -12.84 0.58
CA SER A 180 -5.46 -12.48 0.51
C SER A 180 -6.35 -13.71 0.45
N GLU A 181 -7.33 -13.78 1.35
CA GLU A 181 -8.33 -14.84 1.56
C GLU A 181 -7.75 -16.20 1.96
N GLN A 182 -6.70 -16.68 1.28
CA GLN A 182 -6.07 -17.97 1.51
C GLN A 182 -4.56 -17.90 1.32
N LEU A 183 -3.85 -18.91 1.84
CA LEU A 183 -2.42 -19.07 1.65
C LEU A 183 -2.05 -19.07 0.15
N GLY A 184 -0.94 -18.43 -0.19
CA GLY A 184 -0.41 -18.40 -1.55
C GLY A 184 -1.24 -17.61 -2.56
N ARG A 185 -2.29 -16.88 -2.14
CA ARG A 185 -3.11 -16.07 -3.06
C ARG A 185 -2.82 -14.57 -2.90
N TYR A 186 -2.54 -13.89 -4.02
CA TYR A 186 -2.26 -12.45 -4.06
C TYR A 186 -1.20 -12.03 -3.05
N VAL A 187 -0.11 -12.80 -2.96
CA VAL A 187 0.93 -12.56 -1.97
C VAL A 187 1.69 -11.29 -2.32
N MET A 188 1.92 -10.44 -1.32
CA MET A 188 2.72 -9.22 -1.47
C MET A 188 3.51 -8.93 -0.20
N LEU A 189 4.67 -8.31 -0.36
CA LEU A 189 5.42 -7.70 0.74
C LEU A 189 4.92 -6.28 0.99
N HIS A 190 4.67 -5.96 2.25
CA HIS A 190 4.15 -4.67 2.67
C HIS A 190 4.96 -4.07 3.81
N SER A 191 5.37 -2.82 3.65
CA SER A 191 5.73 -1.97 4.79
C SER A 191 4.47 -1.43 5.48
N TRP A 192 4.63 -0.84 6.66
CA TRP A 192 3.53 -0.28 7.45
C TRP A 192 3.93 1.03 8.13
N SER A 193 2.95 1.66 8.79
CA SER A 193 3.02 2.99 9.41
C SER A 193 2.91 4.15 8.41
N ILE A 194 2.87 5.39 8.93
CA ILE A 194 2.87 6.61 8.11
C ILE A 194 4.20 6.81 7.38
N LEU A 195 5.25 6.13 7.84
CA LEU A 195 6.62 6.19 7.32
C LEU A 195 6.96 4.98 6.44
N SER A 196 5.91 4.29 5.98
CA SER A 196 6.01 3.22 5.01
C SER A 196 6.61 3.77 3.71
N PHE A 197 7.84 3.38 3.37
CA PHE A 197 8.51 3.78 2.13
C PHE A 197 7.72 3.35 0.88
N GLN A 198 6.91 2.30 0.94
CA GLN A 198 5.98 1.92 -0.15
C GLN A 198 4.87 2.96 -0.42
N SER A 199 4.62 3.88 0.51
CA SER A 199 3.64 4.96 0.34
C SER A 199 4.25 6.22 -0.31
N PHE A 200 5.58 6.30 -0.37
CA PHE A 200 6.29 7.43 -0.94
C PHE A 200 6.09 7.49 -2.45
N SER A 201 5.94 8.71 -2.97
CA SER A 201 5.99 8.99 -4.40
C SER A 201 7.37 8.66 -4.96
N LYS A 202 7.46 8.50 -6.29
CA LYS A 202 8.74 8.28 -6.97
C LYS A 202 9.77 9.38 -6.68
N GLN A 203 9.34 10.62 -6.43
CA GLN A 203 10.27 11.72 -6.13
C GLN A 203 10.75 11.69 -4.68
N GLU A 204 9.91 11.26 -3.75
CA GLU A 204 10.30 11.06 -2.34
C GLU A 204 11.27 9.88 -2.23
N ARG A 205 11.02 8.78 -2.94
CA ARG A 205 11.91 7.61 -2.94
C ARG A 205 13.32 7.90 -3.47
N LYS A 206 13.44 8.78 -4.46
CA LYS A 206 14.73 9.25 -4.97
C LYS A 206 15.59 10.01 -3.96
N ARG A 207 15.01 10.43 -2.84
CA ARG A 207 15.71 11.14 -1.75
C ARG A 207 16.13 10.21 -0.62
N ILE A 208 15.82 8.91 -0.72
CA ILE A 208 16.24 7.94 0.28
C ILE A 208 17.76 7.81 0.22
N ILE A 209 18.38 7.92 1.39
CA ILE A 209 19.81 7.74 1.63
C ILE A 209 19.95 6.63 2.67
N ILE A 210 20.83 5.66 2.40
CA ILE A 210 21.07 4.50 3.26
C ILE A 210 22.56 4.46 3.60
N ASP A 211 22.91 4.46 4.88
CA ASP A 211 24.29 4.52 5.37
C ASP A 211 25.11 5.66 4.77
N GLY A 212 24.50 6.85 4.69
CA GLY A 212 25.12 8.04 4.09
C GLY A 212 25.23 8.00 2.57
N GLU A 213 24.75 6.94 1.91
CA GLU A 213 24.87 6.78 0.46
C GLU A 213 23.54 7.01 -0.28
N PRO A 214 23.55 7.76 -1.41
CA PRO A 214 22.42 7.83 -2.31
C PRO A 214 21.95 6.44 -2.78
N THR A 215 20.68 6.35 -3.13
CA THR A 215 20.06 5.10 -3.57
C THR A 215 19.61 5.13 -5.03
N GLN A 216 19.43 3.95 -5.60
CA GLN A 216 18.82 3.73 -6.91
C GLN A 216 17.67 2.73 -6.80
N GLU A 217 16.54 3.03 -7.45
CA GLU A 217 15.41 2.12 -7.61
C GLU A 217 15.62 1.29 -8.87
N LEU A 218 15.64 -0.03 -8.78
CA LEU A 218 15.68 -0.95 -9.91
C LEU A 218 14.32 -1.64 -10.06
N ASP A 219 13.68 -1.47 -11.21
CA ASP A 219 12.30 -1.87 -11.51
C ASP A 219 12.25 -2.94 -12.62
N PHE A 220 11.47 -4.00 -12.40
CA PHE A 220 11.15 -4.95 -13.45
C PHE A 220 10.22 -4.31 -14.50
N SER A 221 10.74 -4.10 -15.71
CA SER A 221 9.98 -3.44 -16.77
C SER A 221 8.93 -4.35 -17.38
N GLY A 222 7.64 -3.98 -17.24
CA GLY A 222 6.54 -4.76 -17.80
C GLY A 222 6.35 -6.10 -17.10
N TYR A 223 6.74 -6.18 -15.82
CA TYR A 223 6.95 -7.41 -15.07
C TYR A 223 5.84 -8.45 -15.25
N PHE A 224 4.60 -8.11 -14.88
CA PHE A 224 3.48 -9.05 -14.97
C PHE A 224 3.34 -9.64 -16.36
N LEU A 225 3.30 -8.80 -17.40
CA LEU A 225 3.07 -9.25 -18.76
C LEU A 225 4.23 -10.13 -19.28
N ARG A 226 5.48 -9.80 -18.94
CA ARG A 226 6.65 -10.66 -19.24
C ARG A 226 6.54 -12.04 -18.61
N GLN A 227 6.06 -12.13 -17.36
CA GLN A 227 5.87 -13.43 -16.71
C GLN A 227 4.95 -14.34 -17.52
N TYR A 228 3.83 -13.83 -18.05
CA TYR A 228 2.93 -14.62 -18.91
C TYR A 228 3.64 -15.16 -20.15
N TYR A 229 4.41 -14.33 -20.86
CA TYR A 229 5.18 -14.77 -22.02
C TYR A 229 6.21 -15.85 -21.64
N HIS A 230 6.97 -15.65 -20.57
CA HIS A 230 7.98 -16.62 -20.13
C HIS A 230 7.36 -17.95 -19.65
N PHE A 231 6.17 -17.92 -19.03
CA PHE A 231 5.43 -19.15 -18.70
C PHE A 231 4.97 -19.92 -19.95
N ARG A 232 4.75 -19.23 -21.07
CA ARG A 232 4.52 -19.84 -22.39
C ARG A 232 5.82 -20.27 -23.10
N GLY A 233 6.99 -20.03 -22.51
CA GLY A 233 8.26 -20.36 -23.15
C GLY A 233 8.69 -19.36 -24.23
N ILE A 234 8.16 -18.14 -24.18
CA ILE A 234 8.38 -17.12 -25.21
C ILE A 234 9.14 -15.96 -24.58
N ASP A 235 10.29 -15.57 -25.15
CA ASP A 235 10.97 -14.31 -24.79
C ASP A 235 10.37 -13.17 -25.62
N PRO A 236 9.56 -12.27 -25.02
CA PRO A 236 8.95 -11.19 -25.76
C PRO A 236 9.97 -10.07 -26.01
N THR A 237 9.63 -9.12 -26.88
CA THR A 237 10.55 -8.01 -27.21
C THR A 237 11.04 -7.27 -25.96
N ARG A 238 12.27 -6.75 -26.00
CA ARG A 238 12.82 -5.95 -24.89
C ARG A 238 12.18 -4.56 -24.80
N ASP A 239 11.42 -4.16 -25.81
CA ASP A 239 10.67 -2.91 -25.89
C ASP A 239 9.48 -2.85 -24.92
N ASP A 240 8.73 -1.75 -25.00
CA ASP A 240 7.51 -1.55 -24.23
C ASP A 240 6.40 -2.50 -24.66
N LEU A 241 6.17 -3.57 -23.88
CA LEU A 241 5.13 -4.55 -24.20
C LEU A 241 3.72 -3.98 -24.30
N TYR A 242 3.43 -2.81 -23.72
CA TYR A 242 2.08 -2.24 -23.79
C TYR A 242 1.77 -1.53 -25.11
N GLN A 243 2.79 -1.24 -25.95
CA GLN A 243 2.71 -0.69 -27.32
C GLN A 243 1.45 0.17 -27.58
N PRO A 244 1.29 1.32 -26.89
CA PRO A 244 0.06 2.12 -26.96
C PRO A 244 -0.28 2.58 -28.38
N GLU A 245 0.72 2.74 -29.25
CA GLU A 245 0.57 3.04 -30.68
C GLU A 245 -0.14 1.93 -31.49
N LYS A 246 -0.08 0.68 -31.04
CA LYS A 246 -0.81 -0.43 -31.67
C LYS A 246 -2.24 -0.56 -31.13
N ILE A 247 -2.53 0.02 -29.97
CA ILE A 247 -3.84 -0.05 -29.31
C ILE A 247 -4.71 1.17 -29.61
N ILE A 248 -4.12 2.37 -29.60
CA ILE A 248 -4.78 3.66 -29.83
C ILE A 248 -4.23 4.23 -31.14
N ARG A 249 -5.02 4.22 -32.22
CA ARG A 249 -4.59 4.60 -33.56
C ARG A 249 -4.11 6.04 -33.62
N CYS A 250 -4.77 6.95 -32.91
CA CYS A 250 -4.37 8.35 -32.85
C CYS A 250 -3.18 8.64 -31.91
N TYR A 251 -2.58 7.62 -31.28
CA TYR A 251 -1.47 7.79 -30.33
C TYR A 251 -0.28 8.63 -30.85
N PRO A 252 0.23 8.41 -32.09
CA PRO A 252 1.39 9.15 -32.59
C PRO A 252 1.18 10.66 -32.61
N ASN A 253 -0.06 11.11 -32.80
CA ASN A 253 -0.44 12.52 -32.99
C ASN A 253 -0.52 13.31 -31.68
N PHE A 254 -0.45 12.65 -30.52
CA PHE A 254 -0.56 13.32 -29.24
C PHE A 254 0.74 13.95 -28.75
N LYS A 255 0.63 15.10 -28.09
CA LYS A 255 1.73 15.70 -27.33
C LYS A 255 2.20 14.76 -26.20
N LYS A 256 3.49 14.85 -25.84
CA LYS A 256 4.16 14.00 -24.83
C LYS A 256 3.35 13.77 -23.54
N LYS A 257 2.72 14.82 -22.99
CA LYS A 257 1.91 14.73 -21.76
C LYS A 257 0.70 13.78 -21.90
N TYR A 258 0.06 13.76 -23.06
CA TYR A 258 -1.07 12.87 -23.34
C TYR A 258 -0.61 11.46 -23.72
N LYS A 259 0.52 11.32 -24.42
CA LYS A 259 1.15 10.01 -24.68
C LYS A 259 1.41 9.24 -23.38
N LYS A 260 1.93 9.88 -22.34
CA LYS A 260 2.08 9.26 -21.01
C LYS A 260 0.72 8.83 -20.41
N LEU A 261 -0.28 9.72 -20.46
CA LEU A 261 -1.61 9.45 -19.92
C LEU A 261 -2.30 8.25 -20.61
N ILE A 262 -2.15 8.13 -21.93
CA ILE A 262 -2.69 7.05 -22.74
C ILE A 262 -1.93 5.76 -22.47
N ARG A 263 -0.60 5.80 -22.43
CA ARG A 263 0.22 4.63 -22.10
C ARG A 263 -0.13 4.07 -20.71
N ASP A 264 -0.34 4.94 -19.73
CA ASP A 264 -0.79 4.54 -18.38
C ASP A 264 -2.18 3.91 -18.41
N PHE A 265 -3.08 4.39 -19.27
CA PHE A 265 -4.39 3.80 -19.50
C PHE A 265 -4.26 2.39 -20.11
N VAL A 266 -3.50 2.22 -21.20
CA VAL A 266 -3.31 0.91 -21.87
C VAL A 266 -2.67 -0.09 -20.91
N LYS A 267 -1.62 0.31 -20.17
CA LYS A 267 -0.98 -0.54 -19.15
C LYS A 267 -1.99 -1.06 -18.14
N LYS A 268 -2.80 -0.18 -17.57
CA LYS A 268 -3.77 -0.58 -16.53
C LYS A 268 -4.97 -1.33 -17.10
N ALA A 269 -5.42 -1.00 -18.30
CA ALA A 269 -6.45 -1.76 -19.01
C ALA A 269 -5.99 -3.20 -19.26
N THR A 270 -4.74 -3.40 -19.69
CA THR A 270 -4.13 -4.72 -19.88
C THR A 270 -4.13 -5.52 -18.58
N ILE A 271 -3.67 -4.92 -17.47
CA ILE A 271 -3.68 -5.55 -16.14
C ILE A 271 -5.11 -5.92 -15.70
N LEU A 272 -6.11 -5.07 -15.97
CA LEU A 272 -7.50 -5.38 -15.67
C LEU A 272 -8.05 -6.53 -16.51
N CYS A 273 -7.63 -6.67 -17.77
CA CYS A 273 -7.99 -7.82 -18.59
C CYS A 273 -7.40 -9.11 -18.02
N LEU A 274 -6.16 -9.09 -17.49
CA LEU A 274 -5.55 -10.25 -16.80
C LEU A 274 -6.25 -10.60 -15.47
N ASN A 275 -6.75 -9.60 -14.74
CA ASN A 275 -7.27 -9.75 -13.36
C ASN A 275 -8.82 -9.74 -13.26
N THR A 276 -9.54 -9.84 -14.38
CA THR A 276 -11.00 -10.01 -14.39
C THR A 276 -11.34 -11.35 -15.00
N ASN A 277 -12.60 -11.80 -14.96
CA ASN A 277 -12.99 -13.12 -15.47
C ASN A 277 -13.87 -13.07 -16.73
N SER A 278 -14.01 -11.91 -17.35
CA SER A 278 -14.64 -11.76 -18.68
C SER A 278 -14.32 -10.39 -19.30
N PRO A 279 -14.43 -10.27 -20.64
CA PRO A 279 -14.31 -8.98 -21.33
C PRO A 279 -15.27 -7.92 -20.80
N SER A 280 -16.52 -8.28 -20.53
CA SER A 280 -17.52 -7.33 -20.01
C SER A 280 -17.16 -6.82 -18.62
N LYS A 281 -16.62 -7.68 -17.74
CA LYS A 281 -16.14 -7.24 -16.41
C LYS A 281 -14.88 -6.40 -16.52
N ALA A 282 -13.97 -6.69 -17.45
CA ALA A 282 -12.83 -5.85 -17.75
C ALA A 282 -13.29 -4.46 -18.22
N ALA A 283 -14.21 -4.39 -19.17
CA ALA A 283 -14.77 -3.13 -19.67
C ALA A 283 -15.41 -2.32 -18.54
N PHE A 284 -16.21 -2.95 -17.69
CA PHE A 284 -16.81 -2.30 -16.52
C PHE A 284 -15.75 -1.78 -15.53
N ALA A 285 -14.70 -2.56 -15.26
CA ALA A 285 -13.61 -2.15 -14.39
C ALA A 285 -12.82 -0.96 -14.98
N ILE A 286 -12.50 -1.02 -16.27
CA ILE A 286 -11.80 0.06 -17.00
C ILE A 286 -12.64 1.34 -16.98
N LYS A 287 -13.94 1.25 -17.26
CA LYS A 287 -14.86 2.39 -17.25
C LYS A 287 -14.87 3.09 -15.90
N ASN A 288 -15.05 2.33 -14.82
CA ASN A 288 -15.14 2.89 -13.46
C ASN A 288 -13.82 3.45 -12.94
N GLU A 289 -12.70 2.82 -13.27
CA GLU A 289 -11.39 3.24 -12.79
C GLU A 289 -10.86 4.45 -13.57
N PHE A 290 -11.07 4.51 -14.90
CA PHE A 290 -10.35 5.46 -15.76
C PHE A 290 -11.19 6.46 -16.54
N LEU A 291 -12.48 6.21 -16.76
CA LEU A 291 -13.28 7.03 -17.69
C LEU A 291 -14.40 7.78 -16.99
N ARG A 292 -15.02 7.16 -15.99
CA ARG A 292 -16.16 7.72 -15.26
C ARG A 292 -15.75 8.32 -13.92
N PRO A 293 -15.91 9.64 -13.70
CA PRO A 293 -15.92 10.20 -12.36
C PRO A 293 -17.09 9.63 -11.56
N THR A 294 -16.85 9.24 -10.32
CA THR A 294 -17.88 8.78 -9.38
C THR A 294 -18.72 9.95 -8.89
N GLU A 295 -19.96 9.72 -8.49
CA GLU A 295 -20.82 10.77 -7.90
C GLU A 295 -20.16 11.45 -6.70
N LYS A 296 -19.44 10.68 -5.87
CA LYS A 296 -18.68 11.21 -4.73
C LYS A 296 -17.53 12.14 -5.13
N GLU A 297 -16.93 11.90 -6.30
CA GLU A 297 -15.89 12.78 -6.85
C GLU A 297 -16.50 14.10 -7.38
N LEU A 298 -17.74 14.06 -7.87
CA LEU A 298 -18.43 15.21 -8.46
C LEU A 298 -19.14 16.11 -7.41
N THR A 299 -19.62 15.55 -6.30
CA THR A 299 -20.48 16.28 -5.33
C THR A 299 -19.74 16.93 -4.16
N ARG A 300 -18.43 16.67 -3.98
CA ARG A 300 -17.65 17.32 -2.91
C ARG A 300 -17.36 18.78 -3.30
N LYS A 301 -18.10 19.73 -2.68
CA LYS A 301 -17.92 21.19 -2.85
C LYS A 301 -16.46 21.66 -2.66
N GLU A 302 -15.70 20.95 -1.84
CA GLU A 302 -14.26 21.18 -1.61
C GLU A 302 -13.44 19.92 -1.95
N THR A 303 -13.30 19.62 -3.23
CA THR A 303 -12.33 18.59 -3.66
C THR A 303 -10.90 19.11 -3.56
N CYS A 304 -10.02 18.37 -2.88
CA CYS A 304 -8.59 18.68 -2.89
C CYS A 304 -8.03 18.65 -4.33
N ALA A 305 -6.91 19.36 -4.57
CA ALA A 305 -6.29 19.47 -5.89
C ALA A 305 -6.03 18.10 -6.56
N GLU A 306 -5.64 17.09 -5.78
CA GLU A 306 -5.45 15.72 -6.27
C GLU A 306 -6.73 15.09 -6.82
N THR A 307 -7.86 15.30 -6.15
CA THR A 307 -9.16 14.76 -6.59
C THR A 307 -9.60 15.44 -7.89
N ARG A 308 -9.42 16.77 -7.99
CA ARG A 308 -9.68 17.52 -9.22
C ARG A 308 -8.83 17.01 -10.38
N ASN A 309 -7.53 16.82 -10.15
CA ASN A 309 -6.60 16.28 -11.15
C ASN A 309 -7.03 14.88 -11.63
N LYS A 310 -7.47 14.00 -10.74
CA LYS A 310 -8.00 12.67 -11.11
C LYS A 310 -9.24 12.79 -12.01
N ILE A 311 -10.19 13.66 -11.67
CA ILE A 311 -11.41 13.88 -12.48
C ILE A 311 -11.04 14.41 -13.87
N ILE A 312 -10.14 15.39 -13.95
CA ILE A 312 -9.65 15.95 -15.22
C ILE A 312 -9.02 14.86 -16.08
N GLN A 313 -8.14 14.04 -15.50
CA GLN A 313 -7.53 12.92 -16.23
C GLN A 313 -8.57 11.91 -16.73
N LYS A 314 -9.60 11.59 -15.94
CA LYS A 314 -10.68 10.69 -16.36
C LYS A 314 -11.46 11.26 -17.55
N ARG A 315 -11.83 12.54 -17.49
CA ARG A 315 -12.50 13.25 -18.59
C ARG A 315 -11.66 13.28 -19.86
N ILE A 316 -10.36 13.57 -19.74
CA ILE A 316 -9.44 13.57 -20.88
C ILE A 316 -9.37 12.17 -21.51
N ARG A 317 -9.22 11.10 -20.71
CA ARG A 317 -9.20 9.73 -21.24
C ARG A 317 -10.52 9.36 -21.92
N SER A 318 -11.66 9.75 -21.34
CA SER A 318 -12.98 9.54 -21.93
C SER A 318 -13.11 10.24 -23.28
N LYS A 319 -12.70 11.51 -23.38
CA LYS A 319 -12.68 12.27 -24.63
C LYS A 319 -11.77 11.63 -25.68
N ILE A 320 -10.55 11.24 -25.29
CA ILE A 320 -9.62 10.57 -26.20
C ILE A 320 -10.24 9.28 -26.73
N LEU A 321 -10.83 8.46 -25.86
CA LEU A 321 -11.35 7.16 -26.26
C LEU A 321 -12.59 7.27 -27.16
N TYR A 322 -13.60 8.04 -26.73
CA TYR A 322 -14.90 8.05 -27.40
C TYR A 322 -14.98 9.09 -28.52
N ASP A 323 -14.35 10.25 -28.36
CA ASP A 323 -14.53 11.36 -29.31
C ASP A 323 -13.41 11.39 -30.36
N ILE A 324 -12.17 11.02 -29.99
CA ILE A 324 -11.00 11.12 -30.88
C ILE A 324 -10.68 9.77 -31.52
N GLU A 325 -10.50 8.73 -30.70
CA GLU A 325 -10.21 7.38 -31.17
C GLU A 325 -11.46 6.71 -31.75
N ASN A 326 -12.65 7.21 -31.40
CA ASN A 326 -13.95 6.68 -31.80
C ASN A 326 -14.05 5.16 -31.62
N ALA A 327 -13.58 4.66 -30.47
CA ALA A 327 -13.53 3.23 -30.18
C ALA A 327 -14.38 2.88 -28.96
N SER A 328 -15.04 1.73 -29.04
CA SER A 328 -15.69 1.14 -27.88
C SER A 328 -14.65 0.53 -26.93
N LEU A 329 -15.01 0.34 -25.66
CA LEU A 329 -14.14 -0.38 -24.73
C LEU A 329 -13.91 -1.83 -25.15
N GLN A 330 -14.90 -2.46 -25.78
CA GLN A 330 -14.75 -3.82 -26.28
C GLN A 330 -13.72 -3.88 -27.40
N GLU A 331 -13.71 -2.88 -28.29
CA GLU A 331 -12.72 -2.77 -29.35
C GLU A 331 -11.31 -2.58 -28.77
N ILE A 332 -11.13 -1.73 -27.76
CA ILE A 332 -9.84 -1.58 -27.07
C ILE A 332 -9.38 -2.88 -26.43
N ILE A 333 -10.28 -3.59 -25.75
CA ILE A 333 -9.96 -4.89 -25.15
C ILE A 333 -9.53 -5.89 -26.22
N ASN A 334 -10.26 -5.97 -27.34
CA ASN A 334 -9.92 -6.86 -28.45
C ASN A 334 -8.55 -6.52 -29.04
N ARG A 335 -8.21 -5.23 -29.20
CA ARG A 335 -6.88 -4.83 -29.66
C ARG A 335 -5.78 -5.24 -28.67
N ILE A 336 -6.02 -5.12 -27.36
CA ILE A 336 -5.09 -5.55 -26.31
C ILE A 336 -4.84 -7.06 -26.41
N THR A 337 -5.89 -7.88 -26.46
CA THR A 337 -5.73 -9.34 -26.54
C THR A 337 -5.10 -9.76 -27.86
N THR A 338 -5.44 -9.08 -28.96
CA THR A 338 -4.84 -9.34 -30.29
C THR A 338 -3.35 -8.99 -30.32
N LEU A 339 -2.94 -7.86 -29.74
CA LEU A 339 -1.51 -7.50 -29.61
C LEU A 339 -0.74 -8.60 -28.86
N HIS A 340 -1.41 -9.23 -27.89
CA HIS A 340 -0.86 -10.28 -27.05
C HIS A 340 -1.31 -11.67 -27.45
N LYS A 341 -1.53 -11.90 -28.76
CA LYS A 341 -1.94 -13.20 -29.32
C LYS A 341 -1.25 -14.42 -28.68
N PRO A 342 0.07 -14.44 -28.44
CA PRO A 342 0.74 -15.63 -27.89
C PRO A 342 0.34 -16.01 -26.46
N ILE A 343 -0.27 -15.09 -25.70
CA ILE A 343 -0.76 -15.29 -24.34
C ILE A 343 -2.27 -14.98 -24.23
N GLU A 344 -2.99 -14.96 -25.36
CA GLU A 344 -4.39 -14.49 -25.37
C GLU A 344 -5.30 -15.34 -24.47
N ASP A 345 -5.07 -16.65 -24.41
CA ASP A 345 -5.87 -17.56 -23.58
C ASP A 345 -5.65 -17.34 -22.08
N ASP A 346 -4.62 -16.59 -21.70
CA ASP A 346 -4.33 -16.28 -20.29
C ASP A 346 -5.06 -15.04 -19.79
N PHE A 347 -5.67 -14.26 -20.71
CA PHE A 347 -6.55 -13.17 -20.34
C PHE A 347 -7.84 -13.67 -19.71
N PHE A 348 -8.40 -12.83 -18.87
CA PHE A 348 -9.64 -13.09 -18.14
C PHE A 348 -9.57 -14.29 -17.17
N LYS A 349 -8.37 -14.59 -16.65
CA LYS A 349 -8.11 -15.65 -15.66
C LYS A 349 -7.54 -15.06 -14.37
N PRO A 350 -8.38 -14.53 -13.47
CA PRO A 350 -7.90 -13.82 -12.28
C PRO A 350 -7.14 -14.73 -11.31
N GLU A 351 -7.35 -16.04 -11.34
CA GLU A 351 -6.57 -17.04 -10.62
C GLU A 351 -5.13 -17.13 -11.13
N LEU A 352 -4.90 -17.07 -12.45
CA LEU A 352 -3.56 -17.04 -13.02
C LEU A 352 -2.85 -15.72 -12.70
N TYR A 353 -3.59 -14.61 -12.70
CA TYR A 353 -3.07 -13.33 -12.22
C TYR A 353 -2.71 -13.37 -10.72
N ALA A 354 -3.54 -14.00 -9.88
CA ALA A 354 -3.24 -14.18 -8.47
C ALA A 354 -1.98 -15.05 -8.25
N LEU A 355 -1.80 -16.11 -9.04
CA LEU A 355 -0.60 -16.95 -9.03
C LEU A 355 0.64 -16.16 -9.45
N THR A 356 0.54 -15.36 -10.51
CA THR A 356 1.63 -14.50 -11.00
C THR A 356 2.07 -13.51 -9.91
N MET A 357 1.12 -12.92 -9.16
CA MET A 357 1.45 -12.08 -7.99
C MET A 357 2.17 -12.86 -6.89
N SER A 358 1.79 -14.11 -6.65
CA SER A 358 2.45 -14.94 -5.64
C SER A 358 3.86 -15.35 -6.04
N LEU A 359 4.09 -15.68 -7.31
CA LEU A 359 5.42 -15.94 -7.86
C LEU A 359 6.29 -14.69 -7.78
N SER A 360 5.71 -13.52 -8.08
CA SER A 360 6.36 -12.22 -7.95
C SER A 360 6.90 -11.97 -6.53
N ALA A 361 6.08 -12.25 -5.51
CA ALA A 361 6.49 -12.13 -4.12
C ALA A 361 7.58 -13.15 -3.74
N GLY A 362 7.53 -14.36 -4.31
CA GLY A 362 8.59 -15.38 -4.14
C GLY A 362 9.93 -14.93 -4.71
N VAL A 363 9.94 -14.38 -5.94
CA VAL A 363 11.15 -13.81 -6.55
C VAL A 363 11.72 -12.70 -5.68
N LEU A 364 10.88 -11.77 -5.21
CA LEU A 364 11.35 -10.72 -4.31
C LEU A 364 11.92 -11.26 -3.01
N LEU A 365 11.27 -12.24 -2.37
CA LEU A 365 11.77 -12.82 -1.13
C LEU A 365 13.14 -13.50 -1.34
N ASP A 366 13.34 -14.22 -2.44
CA ASP A 366 14.64 -14.81 -2.80
C ASP A 366 15.71 -13.73 -3.06
N ILE A 367 15.34 -12.56 -3.60
CA ILE A 367 16.26 -11.40 -3.71
C ILE A 367 16.62 -10.86 -2.33
N LEU A 368 15.63 -10.65 -1.45
CA LEU A 368 15.86 -10.13 -0.10
C LEU A 368 16.76 -11.04 0.73
N ASP A 369 16.64 -12.36 0.57
CA ASP A 369 17.53 -13.31 1.23
C ASP A 369 18.99 -13.13 0.79
N GLU A 370 19.27 -12.88 -0.48
CA GLU A 370 20.65 -12.69 -0.96
C GLU A 370 21.29 -11.41 -0.43
N PHE A 371 20.50 -10.35 -0.26
CA PHE A 371 20.95 -9.12 0.39
C PHE A 371 21.17 -9.35 1.89
N THR A 372 20.26 -10.05 2.55
CA THR A 372 20.36 -10.40 3.98
C THR A 372 21.61 -11.24 4.26
N LYS A 373 21.91 -12.25 3.43
CA LYS A 373 23.13 -13.09 3.53
C LYS A 373 24.42 -12.30 3.40
N ARG A 374 24.40 -11.16 2.72
CA ARG A 374 25.56 -10.29 2.49
C ARG A 374 25.56 -9.06 3.39
N GLU A 375 24.62 -8.99 4.33
CA GLU A 375 24.47 -7.86 5.25
C GLU A 375 24.32 -6.53 4.51
N LYS A 376 23.61 -6.56 3.38
CA LYS A 376 23.33 -5.38 2.54
C LYS A 376 21.90 -4.89 2.74
N PRO A 377 21.66 -3.56 2.79
CA PRO A 377 20.32 -3.03 2.88
C PRO A 377 19.60 -3.08 1.53
N VAL A 378 18.28 -3.30 1.56
CA VAL A 378 17.44 -3.25 0.36
C VAL A 378 15.99 -3.01 0.75
N LEU A 379 15.31 -2.11 0.03
CA LEU A 379 13.92 -1.79 0.29
C LEU A 379 13.03 -2.27 -0.87
N PRO A 380 12.14 -3.27 -0.66
CA PRO A 380 11.27 -3.78 -1.71
C PRO A 380 10.03 -2.90 -1.94
N ILE A 381 9.88 -2.37 -3.15
CA ILE A 381 8.74 -1.59 -3.61
C ILE A 381 7.98 -2.39 -4.67
N HIS A 382 6.99 -3.17 -4.26
CA HIS A 382 6.19 -4.01 -5.17
C HIS A 382 7.08 -4.91 -6.05
N ASP A 383 7.23 -4.60 -7.35
CA ASP A 383 8.05 -5.27 -8.37
C ASP A 383 9.40 -4.57 -8.63
N SER A 384 9.86 -3.74 -7.69
CA SER A 384 11.14 -3.03 -7.72
C SER A 384 11.85 -3.10 -6.37
N ILE A 385 13.14 -2.77 -6.35
CA ILE A 385 13.96 -2.68 -5.14
C ILE A 385 14.72 -1.36 -5.13
N ILE A 386 14.93 -0.79 -3.94
CA ILE A 386 15.82 0.36 -3.74
C ILE A 386 17.05 -0.12 -3.00
N VAL A 387 18.21 0.16 -3.57
CA VAL A 387 19.53 -0.24 -3.07
C VAL A 387 20.47 0.96 -3.05
N LYS A 388 21.59 0.86 -2.33
CA LYS A 388 22.70 1.80 -2.48
C LYS A 388 23.19 1.81 -3.93
N VAL A 389 23.66 2.96 -4.42
CA VAL A 389 24.19 3.07 -5.79
C VAL A 389 25.38 2.12 -6.01
N SER A 390 26.24 1.97 -5.00
CA SER A 390 27.36 1.03 -4.96
C SER A 390 26.95 -0.44 -5.09
N ASP A 391 25.69 -0.76 -4.76
CA ASP A 391 25.13 -2.10 -4.83
C ASP A 391 24.32 -2.36 -6.11
N SER A 392 24.18 -1.39 -7.01
CA SER A 392 23.29 -1.48 -8.18
C SER A 392 23.63 -2.62 -9.13
N ASP A 393 24.91 -2.89 -9.38
CA ASP A 393 25.32 -3.99 -10.28
C ASP A 393 25.04 -5.35 -9.64
N PHE A 394 25.36 -5.50 -8.35
CA PHE A 394 25.02 -6.68 -7.57
C PHE A 394 23.50 -6.90 -7.57
N ALA A 395 22.72 -5.85 -7.31
CA ALA A 395 21.27 -5.88 -7.30
C ALA A 395 20.70 -6.36 -8.64
N ARG A 396 21.22 -5.83 -9.76
CA ARG A 396 20.83 -6.23 -11.11
C ARG A 396 21.12 -7.70 -11.37
N LEU A 397 22.31 -8.19 -11.02
CA LEU A 397 22.69 -9.59 -11.18
C LEU A 397 21.75 -10.51 -10.39
N ILE A 398 21.50 -10.22 -9.12
CA ILE A 398 20.60 -11.01 -8.27
C ILE A 398 19.15 -10.95 -8.79
N MET A 399 18.66 -9.79 -9.22
CA MET A 399 17.34 -9.68 -9.82
C MET A 399 17.20 -10.55 -11.07
N ILE A 400 18.24 -10.63 -11.92
CA ILE A 400 18.24 -11.51 -13.10
C ILE A 400 18.24 -12.98 -12.68
N GLU A 401 19.19 -13.37 -11.83
CA GLU A 401 19.37 -14.75 -11.38
C GLU A 401 18.10 -15.29 -10.71
N LYS A 402 17.55 -14.56 -9.73
CA LYS A 402 16.36 -14.99 -9.01
C LYS A 402 15.11 -14.94 -9.88
N TYR A 403 15.02 -14.03 -10.84
CA TYR A 403 13.92 -14.06 -11.80
C TYR A 403 13.99 -15.31 -12.69
N ALA A 404 15.16 -15.59 -13.29
CA ALA A 404 15.36 -16.69 -14.23
C ALA A 404 15.03 -18.06 -13.60
N LYS A 405 15.34 -18.26 -12.31
CA LYS A 405 14.98 -19.46 -11.53
C LYS A 405 13.47 -19.76 -11.54
N PHE A 406 12.63 -18.73 -11.54
CA PHE A 406 11.16 -18.89 -11.54
C PHE A 406 10.55 -18.87 -12.95
N HIS A 407 11.31 -18.47 -13.96
CA HIS A 407 10.82 -18.18 -15.30
C HIS A 407 11.60 -18.93 -16.38
N ARG A 408 11.88 -20.23 -16.15
CA ARG A 408 12.48 -21.14 -17.15
C ARG A 408 13.79 -20.63 -17.78
N GLY A 409 14.60 -19.90 -17.02
CA GLY A 409 15.86 -19.34 -17.51
C GLY A 409 15.73 -18.04 -18.31
N PHE A 410 14.53 -17.53 -18.55
CA PHE A 410 14.36 -16.24 -19.23
C PHE A 410 14.81 -15.08 -18.35
N ASN A 411 15.46 -14.11 -18.98
CA ASN A 411 15.97 -12.93 -18.30
C ASN A 411 14.92 -11.80 -18.27
N PRO A 412 14.83 -11.04 -17.16
CA PRO A 412 13.95 -9.89 -17.10
C PRO A 412 14.53 -8.69 -17.86
N VAL A 413 13.72 -7.64 -18.03
CA VAL A 413 14.20 -6.30 -18.37
C VAL A 413 14.17 -5.45 -17.11
N ILE A 414 15.32 -4.93 -16.67
CA ILE A 414 15.46 -4.14 -15.44
C ILE A 414 15.82 -2.70 -15.79
N LYS A 415 15.05 -1.74 -15.26
CA LYS A 415 15.26 -0.30 -15.49
C LYS A 415 15.58 0.44 -14.18
N PRO A 416 16.43 1.47 -14.22
CA PRO A 416 16.66 2.36 -13.09
C PRO A 416 15.54 3.42 -12.92
#